data_AF-A0A9E4UM22-F1
#
_entry.id   AF-A0A9E4UM22-F1
#
_cell.length_a   1.000
_cell.length_b   1.000
_cell.length_c   1.000
_cell.angle_alpha   90.00
_cell.angle_beta   90.00
_cell.angle_gamma   90.00
#
_symmetry.space_group_name_H-M   'P 1'
#
loop_
_entity.id
_entity.type
_entity.pdbx_description
1 polymer ?
#
loop_
_entity_poly.entity_id
_entity_poly.type
_entity_poly.pdbx_seq_one_letter_code
_entity_poly.pdbx_strand_id
1 'polypeptide(L)'
;MPNTRTAHLVGSIPLPDAETVFRTVSQALGSSIRRIPDGETGDRIRWIWFQRAMLESHPDMEIDTGVEPFRVFQWDGKLIRETPWIKFKDDVDPSAVSFPTGYRDAAVESYQVYARLRDEGVIGPDVRFQVSIPTPMATAYMYISPDAREAYIPAYERSLVEAVSGILDAIPHDRLAIQWDVCQEVLLFEDYFQGRPADYKQQVFEELARMGGLIPESVELGYHLCYGSPADEHLVMPKDMGILV
;
A
#
# COMPACT_ATOMS: atom_id res chain seq x y z
N MET A 1 12.82 27.31 21.59
CA MET A 1 11.52 26.64 21.80
C MET A 1 11.73 25.17 21.50
N PRO A 2 11.11 24.23 22.24
CA PRO A 2 11.13 22.82 21.82
C PRO A 2 10.55 22.74 20.40
N ASN A 3 11.20 22.01 19.50
CA ASN A 3 10.75 21.86 18.13
C ASN A 3 9.40 21.11 18.14
N THR A 4 8.31 21.79 17.80
CA THR A 4 6.96 21.20 17.71
C THR A 4 6.69 20.53 16.36
N ARG A 5 7.68 20.54 15.45
CA ARG A 5 7.53 19.95 14.12
C ARG A 5 7.65 18.44 14.20
N THR A 6 6.60 17.76 13.78
CA THR A 6 6.59 16.31 13.61
C THR A 6 6.94 15.94 12.17
N ALA A 7 7.74 14.90 11.99
CA ALA A 7 8.00 14.28 10.70
C ALA A 7 6.97 13.17 10.46
N HIS A 8 6.44 13.11 9.24
CA HIS A 8 5.65 11.99 8.75
C HIS A 8 6.47 11.23 7.71
N LEU A 9 6.56 9.92 7.88
CA LEU A 9 7.24 9.00 6.97
C LEU A 9 6.15 8.18 6.29
N VAL A 10 6.30 7.95 4.99
CA VAL A 10 5.20 7.41 4.16
C VAL A 10 5.30 5.91 3.91
N GLY A 11 6.28 5.21 4.49
CA GLY A 11 6.46 3.77 4.30
C GLY A 11 7.89 3.43 3.89
N SER A 12 8.11 3.24 2.58
CA SER A 12 9.37 2.74 2.03
C SER A 12 10.59 3.62 2.35
N ILE A 13 11.69 2.99 2.74
CA ILE A 13 13.00 3.63 3.01
C ILE A 13 14.08 2.72 2.39
N PRO A 14 14.96 3.24 1.51
CA PRO A 14 15.88 2.42 0.71
C PRO A 14 17.11 1.96 1.53
N LEU A 15 16.84 1.18 2.58
CA LEU A 15 17.81 0.57 3.47
C LEU A 15 17.63 -0.97 3.45
N PRO A 16 18.65 -1.74 3.87
CA PRO A 16 18.65 -3.20 3.65
C PRO A 16 17.59 -3.96 4.44
N ASP A 17 17.24 -3.51 5.65
CA ASP A 17 16.32 -4.19 6.55
C ASP A 17 15.66 -3.24 7.56
N ALA A 18 14.61 -3.72 8.22
CA ALA A 18 13.82 -2.96 9.19
C ALA A 18 14.64 -2.48 10.40
N GLU A 19 15.60 -3.26 10.89
CA GLU A 19 16.44 -2.83 12.02
C GLU A 19 17.29 -1.61 11.65
N THR A 20 17.90 -1.66 10.46
CA THR A 20 18.69 -0.55 9.92
C THR A 20 17.82 0.68 9.74
N VAL A 21 16.60 0.53 9.20
CA VAL A 21 15.62 1.62 9.09
C VAL A 21 15.31 2.23 10.45
N PHE A 22 14.90 1.40 11.42
CA PHE A 22 14.50 1.89 12.74
C PHE A 22 15.63 2.64 13.45
N ARG A 23 16.86 2.11 13.41
CA ARG A 23 18.03 2.77 14.00
C ARG A 23 18.36 4.09 13.29
N THR A 24 18.42 4.09 11.96
CA THR A 24 18.73 5.29 11.17
C THR A 24 17.71 6.39 11.37
N VAL A 25 16.41 6.07 11.29
CA VAL A 25 15.33 7.04 11.45
C VAL A 25 15.29 7.59 12.88
N SER A 26 15.42 6.74 13.90
CA SER A 26 15.42 7.17 15.29
C SER A 26 16.60 8.08 15.60
N GLN A 27 17.79 7.78 15.06
CA GLN A 27 18.98 8.62 15.20
C GLN A 27 18.81 9.97 14.49
N ALA A 28 18.24 9.99 13.29
CA ALA A 28 18.13 11.19 12.47
C ALA A 28 17.03 12.16 12.95
N LEU A 29 15.88 11.62 13.37
CA LEU A 29 14.68 12.43 13.64
C LEU A 29 14.34 12.53 15.14
N GLY A 30 14.79 11.58 15.96
CA GLY A 30 14.64 11.60 17.42
C GLY A 30 13.21 11.90 17.87
N SER A 31 13.04 12.96 18.65
CA SER A 31 11.72 13.38 19.18
C SER A 31 10.74 13.94 18.13
N SER A 32 11.18 14.10 16.88
CA SER A 32 10.33 14.62 15.80
C SER A 32 9.44 13.53 15.17
N ILE A 33 9.73 12.24 15.36
CA ILE A 33 8.88 11.16 14.84
C ILE A 33 7.79 10.78 15.83
N ARG A 34 6.59 10.52 15.29
CA ARG A 34 5.46 9.93 16.04
C ARG A 34 5.14 8.51 15.59
N ARG A 35 5.49 8.18 14.35
CA ARG A 35 5.24 6.91 13.68
C ARG A 35 6.48 6.52 12.91
N ILE A 36 6.84 5.25 12.93
CA ILE A 36 8.05 4.74 12.28
C ILE A 36 7.71 3.51 11.43
N PRO A 37 7.87 3.57 10.10
CA PRO A 37 7.67 2.42 9.23
C PRO A 37 8.88 1.48 9.27
N ASP A 38 8.68 0.23 8.90
CA ASP A 38 9.76 -0.75 8.70
C ASP A 38 10.60 -0.50 7.45
N GLY A 39 10.21 0.49 6.62
CA GLY A 39 10.89 0.85 5.39
C GLY A 39 10.56 -0.04 4.19
N GLU A 40 9.63 -0.99 4.32
CA GLU A 40 9.21 -1.88 3.23
C GLU A 40 10.37 -2.56 2.51
N THR A 41 11.35 -3.06 3.26
CA THR A 41 12.60 -3.60 2.70
C THR A 41 12.40 -4.95 2.00
N GLY A 42 13.43 -5.42 1.28
CA GLY A 42 13.39 -6.71 0.58
C GLY A 42 12.42 -6.70 -0.60
N ASP A 43 11.55 -7.72 -0.69
CA ASP A 43 10.60 -7.86 -1.81
C ASP A 43 9.57 -6.71 -1.87
N ARG A 44 9.36 -6.00 -0.75
CA ARG A 44 8.41 -4.89 -0.67
C ARG A 44 8.98 -3.53 -1.10
N ILE A 45 10.27 -3.45 -1.47
CA ILE A 45 10.93 -2.15 -1.74
C ILE A 45 10.38 -1.40 -2.96
N ARG A 46 9.56 -2.07 -3.77
CA ARG A 46 8.83 -1.50 -4.91
C ARG A 46 7.33 -1.45 -4.66
N TRP A 47 6.96 -1.15 -3.42
CA TRP A 47 5.58 -0.97 -2.97
C TRP A 47 4.71 -2.20 -3.29
N ILE A 48 3.80 -2.12 -4.27
CA ILE A 48 2.90 -3.22 -4.65
C ILE A 48 3.51 -4.26 -5.61
N TRP A 49 4.78 -4.15 -6.00
CA TRP A 49 5.38 -5.10 -6.94
C TRP A 49 5.36 -6.55 -6.43
N PHE A 50 5.56 -6.78 -5.14
CA PHE A 50 5.47 -8.12 -4.57
C PHE A 50 4.05 -8.70 -4.65
N GLN A 51 3.00 -7.86 -4.70
CA GLN A 51 1.64 -8.31 -4.96
C GLN A 51 1.50 -8.83 -6.38
N ARG A 52 2.17 -8.21 -7.37
CA ARG A 52 2.22 -8.76 -8.72
C ARG A 52 2.85 -10.15 -8.74
N ALA A 53 3.97 -10.33 -8.04
CA ALA A 53 4.63 -11.64 -7.95
C ALA A 53 3.72 -12.69 -7.28
N MET A 54 2.97 -12.29 -6.24
CA MET A 54 1.95 -13.14 -5.61
C MET A 54 0.85 -13.51 -6.61
N LEU A 55 0.30 -12.56 -7.37
CA LEU A 55 -0.73 -12.81 -8.36
C LEU A 55 -0.26 -13.71 -9.49
N GLU A 56 0.95 -13.50 -10.03
CA GLU A 56 1.51 -14.34 -11.11
C GLU A 56 1.81 -15.78 -10.66
N SER A 57 2.02 -16.00 -9.36
CA SER A 57 2.25 -17.33 -8.78
C SER A 57 0.99 -17.98 -8.22
N HIS A 58 -0.13 -17.27 -8.17
CA HIS A 58 -1.39 -17.76 -7.61
C HIS A 58 -2.02 -18.81 -8.52
N PRO A 59 -2.44 -19.99 -8.00
CA PRO A 59 -2.95 -21.09 -8.82
C PRO A 59 -4.22 -20.77 -9.60
N ASP A 60 -5.02 -19.81 -9.14
CA ASP A 60 -6.29 -19.42 -9.74
C ASP A 60 -6.19 -18.21 -10.69
N MET A 61 -5.00 -17.63 -10.83
CA MET A 61 -4.75 -16.47 -11.69
C MET A 61 -3.94 -16.87 -12.92
N GLU A 62 -4.05 -16.08 -13.98
CA GLU A 62 -3.24 -16.23 -15.19
C GLU A 62 -3.01 -14.89 -15.89
N ILE A 63 -1.98 -14.84 -16.75
CA ILE A 63 -1.76 -13.69 -17.63
C ILE A 63 -2.89 -13.62 -18.64
N ASP A 64 -3.52 -12.47 -18.76
CA ASP A 64 -4.52 -12.22 -19.78
C ASP A 64 -3.83 -11.89 -21.11
N THR A 65 -3.89 -12.84 -22.04
CA THR A 65 -3.33 -12.69 -23.39
C THR A 65 -4.33 -12.12 -24.40
N GLY A 66 -5.58 -11.90 -23.99
CA GLY A 66 -6.66 -11.38 -24.83
C GLY A 66 -6.74 -9.85 -24.86
N VAL A 67 -5.97 -9.16 -24.00
CA VAL A 67 -5.95 -7.70 -23.88
C VAL A 67 -4.54 -7.18 -24.08
N GLU A 68 -4.41 -6.09 -24.84
CA GLU A 68 -3.11 -5.43 -25.04
C GLU A 68 -2.49 -5.03 -23.69
N PRO A 69 -1.17 -5.23 -23.49
CA PRO A 69 -0.51 -4.91 -22.23
C PRO A 69 -0.72 -3.46 -21.80
N PHE A 70 -0.77 -3.25 -20.49
CA PHE A 70 -0.84 -1.91 -19.94
C PHE A 70 0.44 -1.14 -20.23
N ARG A 71 0.32 0.02 -20.87
CA ARG A 71 1.45 0.92 -21.15
C ARG A 71 1.50 1.98 -20.07
N VAL A 72 2.51 1.90 -19.21
CA VAL A 72 2.72 2.84 -18.11
C VAL A 72 3.57 4.00 -18.62
N PHE A 73 2.97 5.18 -18.73
CA PHE A 73 3.63 6.41 -19.13
C PHE A 73 3.94 7.29 -17.93
N GLN A 74 5.09 7.96 -17.95
CA GLN A 74 5.45 9.01 -16.99
C GLN A 74 4.83 10.35 -17.41
N TRP A 75 4.91 11.36 -16.55
CA TRP A 75 4.29 12.68 -16.75
C TRP A 75 4.69 13.38 -18.06
N ASP A 76 5.87 13.06 -18.60
CA ASP A 76 6.44 13.62 -19.83
C ASP A 76 6.06 12.81 -21.10
N GLY A 77 5.25 11.75 -20.95
CA GLY A 77 4.85 10.84 -22.02
C GLY A 77 5.86 9.72 -22.31
N LYS A 78 6.93 9.61 -21.54
CA LYS A 78 7.90 8.51 -21.66
C LYS A 78 7.26 7.20 -21.23
N LEU A 79 7.34 6.18 -22.10
CA LEU A 79 6.95 4.81 -21.76
C LEU A 79 7.97 4.24 -20.77
N ILE A 80 7.52 3.93 -19.55
CA ILE A 80 8.36 3.36 -18.49
C ILE A 80 8.38 1.85 -18.56
N ARG A 81 7.22 1.23 -18.80
CA ARG A 81 7.10 -0.22 -18.99
C ARG A 81 5.80 -0.60 -19.69
N GLU A 82 5.81 -1.78 -20.27
CA GLU A 82 4.62 -2.50 -20.69
C GLU A 82 4.38 -3.64 -19.69
N THR A 83 3.15 -3.76 -19.21
CA THR A 83 2.80 -4.64 -18.11
C THR A 83 1.64 -5.53 -18.54
N PRO A 84 1.87 -6.85 -18.72
CA PRO A 84 0.78 -7.78 -19.01
C PRO A 84 -0.26 -7.73 -17.88
N TRP A 85 -1.53 -7.77 -18.28
CA TRP A 85 -2.66 -7.88 -17.37
C TRP A 85 -2.78 -9.29 -16.81
N ILE A 86 -3.43 -9.39 -15.66
CA ILE A 86 -3.72 -10.65 -14.98
C ILE A 86 -5.24 -10.75 -14.82
N LYS A 87 -5.78 -11.95 -14.98
CA LYS A 87 -7.18 -12.29 -14.73
C LYS A 87 -7.30 -13.59 -13.95
N PHE A 88 -8.49 -13.89 -13.45
CA PHE A 88 -8.82 -15.24 -13.01
C PHE A 88 -8.83 -16.19 -14.20
N LYS A 89 -8.51 -17.47 -13.95
CA LYS A 89 -8.74 -18.54 -14.92
C LYS A 89 -10.25 -18.72 -15.15
N ASP A 90 -10.60 -19.18 -16.35
CA ASP A 90 -11.99 -19.21 -16.81
C ASP A 90 -12.93 -20.09 -15.95
N ASP A 91 -12.41 -21.10 -15.24
CA ASP A 91 -13.16 -22.05 -14.40
C ASP A 91 -13.12 -21.74 -12.89
N VAL A 92 -12.54 -20.61 -12.50
CA VAL A 92 -12.43 -20.19 -11.11
C VAL A 92 -13.67 -19.42 -10.67
N ASP A 93 -14.15 -19.69 -9.46
CA ASP A 93 -15.10 -18.84 -8.75
C ASP A 93 -14.34 -17.81 -7.88
N PRO A 94 -14.32 -16.51 -8.25
CA PRO A 94 -13.61 -15.47 -7.51
C PRO A 94 -14.08 -15.31 -6.05
N SER A 95 -15.30 -15.76 -5.70
CA SER A 95 -15.80 -15.69 -4.34
C SER A 95 -15.14 -16.71 -3.40
N ALA A 96 -14.58 -17.79 -3.95
CA ALA A 96 -13.86 -18.83 -3.22
C ALA A 96 -12.34 -18.59 -3.14
N VAL A 97 -11.81 -17.62 -3.90
CA VAL A 97 -10.38 -17.29 -3.92
C VAL A 97 -10.01 -16.45 -2.68
N SER A 98 -8.86 -16.78 -2.10
CA SER A 98 -8.16 -16.00 -1.07
C SER A 98 -6.70 -15.82 -1.48
N PHE A 99 -6.16 -14.64 -1.22
CA PHE A 99 -4.81 -14.27 -1.63
C PHE A 99 -3.87 -14.20 -0.43
N PRO A 100 -2.69 -14.86 -0.47
CA PRO A 100 -1.67 -14.72 0.55
C PRO A 100 -0.95 -13.36 0.39
N THR A 101 -1.59 -12.28 0.84
CA THR A 101 -1.11 -10.90 0.59
C THR A 101 0.25 -10.59 1.23
N GLY A 102 0.66 -11.33 2.27
CA GLY A 102 1.96 -11.19 2.94
C GLY A 102 2.11 -9.96 3.84
N TYR A 103 1.15 -9.02 3.85
CA TYR A 103 1.23 -7.81 4.71
C TYR A 103 1.26 -8.14 6.19
N ARG A 104 0.44 -9.12 6.63
CA ARG A 104 0.41 -9.57 8.01
C ARG A 104 1.77 -10.10 8.47
N ASP A 105 2.33 -11.03 7.71
CA ASP A 105 3.56 -11.72 8.09
C ASP A 105 4.72 -10.72 8.16
N ALA A 106 4.84 -9.84 7.18
CA ALA A 106 5.84 -8.78 7.16
C ALA A 106 5.71 -7.79 8.34
N ALA A 107 4.48 -7.40 8.68
CA ALA A 107 4.22 -6.52 9.81
C ALA A 107 4.57 -7.18 11.15
N VAL A 108 4.20 -8.46 11.33
CA VAL A 108 4.50 -9.22 12.55
C VAL A 108 6.00 -9.42 12.73
N GLU A 109 6.71 -9.79 11.65
CA GLU A 109 8.16 -9.93 11.66
C GLU A 109 8.85 -8.60 12.03
N SER A 110 8.49 -7.51 11.35
CA SER A 110 9.08 -6.19 11.60
C SER A 110 8.73 -5.64 12.99
N TYR A 111 7.55 -5.96 13.51
CA TYR A 111 7.14 -5.56 14.86
C TYR A 111 8.02 -6.18 15.94
N GLN A 112 8.49 -7.42 15.77
CA GLN A 112 9.40 -8.06 16.73
C GLN A 112 10.71 -7.26 16.88
N VAL A 113 11.23 -6.76 15.75
CA VAL A 113 12.42 -5.88 15.73
C VAL A 113 12.10 -4.54 16.38
N TYR A 114 11.00 -3.90 16.00
CA TYR A 114 10.55 -2.64 16.60
C TYR A 114 10.41 -2.75 18.13
N ALA A 115 9.74 -3.80 18.62
CA ALA A 115 9.47 -3.99 20.05
C ALA A 115 10.77 -4.13 20.84
N ARG A 116 11.72 -4.94 20.35
CA ARG A 116 13.05 -5.06 20.94
C ARG A 116 13.80 -3.72 20.96
N LEU A 117 13.80 -2.97 19.85
CA LEU A 117 14.49 -1.67 19.78
C LEU A 117 13.84 -0.60 20.66
N ARG A 118 12.53 -0.69 20.90
CA ARG A 118 11.83 0.14 21.89
C ARG A 118 12.26 -0.21 23.31
N ASP A 119 12.36 -1.49 23.64
CA ASP A 119 12.83 -1.94 24.97
C ASP A 119 14.31 -1.59 25.22
N GLU A 120 15.13 -1.58 24.17
CA GLU A 120 16.52 -1.08 24.19
C GLU A 120 16.61 0.46 24.33
N GLY A 121 15.49 1.19 24.22
CA GLY A 121 15.44 2.65 24.27
C GLY A 121 15.94 3.35 23.00
N VAL A 122 16.15 2.60 21.91
CA VAL A 122 16.54 3.14 20.60
C VAL A 122 15.37 3.88 19.97
N ILE A 123 14.18 3.27 20.00
CA ILE A 123 12.93 3.89 19.56
C ILE A 123 12.27 4.54 20.77
N GLY A 124 11.82 5.79 20.61
CA GLY A 124 11.16 6.53 21.68
C GLY A 124 9.89 5.83 22.19
N PRO A 125 9.57 5.93 23.51
CA PRO A 125 8.48 5.18 24.12
C PRO A 125 7.09 5.52 23.57
N ASP A 126 6.94 6.72 23.00
CA ASP A 126 5.72 7.29 22.43
C ASP A 126 5.65 7.18 20.89
N VAL A 127 6.62 6.54 20.24
CA VAL A 127 6.63 6.36 18.78
C VAL A 127 5.89 5.08 18.43
N ARG A 128 4.85 5.14 17.59
CA ARG A 128 4.13 3.95 17.11
C ARG A 128 4.81 3.29 15.92
N PHE A 129 4.71 1.98 15.81
CA PHE A 129 5.05 1.22 14.61
C PHE A 129 4.01 1.49 13.51
N GLN A 130 4.46 1.89 12.33
CA GLN A 130 3.61 2.18 11.18
C GLN A 130 3.61 1.01 10.20
N VAL A 131 2.43 0.53 9.84
CA VAL A 131 2.23 -0.43 8.75
C VAL A 131 1.52 0.30 7.60
N SER A 132 2.20 0.42 6.46
CA SER A 132 1.64 0.96 5.22
C SER A 132 1.13 -0.17 4.33
N ILE A 133 -0.12 -0.07 3.87
CA ILE A 133 -0.82 -1.10 3.09
C ILE A 133 -1.51 -0.40 1.91
N PRO A 134 -1.44 -0.94 0.68
CA PRO A 134 -2.23 -0.40 -0.42
C PRO A 134 -3.71 -0.74 -0.25
N THR A 135 -4.56 -0.01 -0.96
CA THR A 135 -5.97 -0.34 -1.07
C THR A 135 -6.22 -1.50 -2.06
N PRO A 136 -7.43 -2.10 -2.07
CA PRO A 136 -7.81 -3.04 -3.13
C PRO A 136 -7.70 -2.44 -4.54
N MET A 137 -8.13 -1.19 -4.75
CA MET A 137 -8.01 -0.53 -6.06
C MET A 137 -6.57 -0.41 -6.55
N ALA A 138 -5.61 -0.23 -5.65
CA ALA A 138 -4.20 -0.09 -6.03
C ALA A 138 -3.68 -1.29 -6.84
N THR A 139 -3.97 -2.51 -6.40
CA THR A 139 -3.57 -3.73 -7.14
C THR A 139 -4.45 -3.97 -8.36
N ALA A 140 -5.77 -3.72 -8.24
CA ALA A 140 -6.72 -3.92 -9.32
C ALA A 140 -6.40 -3.06 -10.57
N TYR A 141 -6.16 -1.77 -10.38
CA TYR A 141 -5.89 -0.85 -11.49
C TYR A 141 -4.50 -1.00 -12.08
N MET A 142 -3.53 -1.46 -11.29
CA MET A 142 -2.16 -1.63 -11.77
C MET A 142 -1.92 -2.98 -12.46
N TYR A 143 -2.64 -4.04 -12.07
CA TYR A 143 -2.30 -5.41 -12.48
C TYR A 143 -3.44 -6.21 -13.08
N ILE A 144 -4.70 -5.89 -12.78
CA ILE A 144 -5.84 -6.71 -13.19
C ILE A 144 -6.49 -6.14 -14.46
N SER A 145 -6.82 -7.04 -15.40
CA SER A 145 -7.54 -6.71 -16.63
C SER A 145 -8.80 -5.89 -16.32
N PRO A 146 -9.13 -4.84 -17.08
CA PRO A 146 -10.30 -4.00 -16.83
C PRO A 146 -11.59 -4.78 -16.56
N ASP A 147 -11.88 -5.80 -17.39
CA ASP A 147 -13.11 -6.60 -17.30
C ASP A 147 -13.11 -7.57 -16.10
N ALA A 148 -11.95 -7.85 -15.49
CA ALA A 148 -11.83 -8.74 -14.34
C ALA A 148 -11.87 -7.99 -12.99
N ARG A 149 -11.80 -6.65 -13.00
CA ARG A 149 -11.69 -5.84 -11.76
C ARG A 149 -12.90 -5.97 -10.85
N GLU A 150 -14.10 -6.01 -11.42
CA GLU A 150 -15.36 -6.13 -10.67
C GLU A 150 -15.38 -7.40 -9.80
N ALA A 151 -14.89 -8.52 -10.34
CA ALA A 151 -14.78 -9.77 -9.61
C ALA A 151 -13.57 -9.82 -8.67
N TYR A 152 -12.46 -9.20 -9.06
CA TYR A 152 -11.20 -9.23 -8.30
C TYR A 152 -11.24 -8.40 -7.03
N ILE A 153 -11.74 -7.16 -7.09
CA ILE A 153 -11.70 -6.21 -5.96
C ILE A 153 -12.34 -6.84 -4.71
N PRO A 154 -13.55 -7.42 -4.75
CA PRO A 154 -14.14 -8.05 -3.58
C PRO A 154 -13.32 -9.25 -3.06
N ALA A 155 -12.67 -10.01 -3.94
CA ALA A 155 -11.86 -11.17 -3.54
C ALA A 155 -10.57 -10.75 -2.81
N TYR A 156 -9.90 -9.75 -3.36
CA TYR A 156 -8.70 -9.19 -2.76
C TYR A 156 -9.01 -8.41 -1.48
N GLU A 157 -10.12 -7.65 -1.44
CA GLU A 157 -10.59 -6.93 -0.25
C GLU A 157 -10.80 -7.89 0.93
N ARG A 158 -11.44 -9.05 0.74
CA ARG A 158 -11.57 -10.08 1.80
C ARG A 158 -10.21 -10.52 2.35
N SER A 159 -9.24 -10.74 1.47
CA SER A 159 -7.90 -11.17 1.85
C SER A 159 -7.12 -10.07 2.60
N LEU A 160 -7.32 -8.80 2.23
CA LEU A 160 -6.79 -7.66 2.97
C LEU A 160 -7.45 -7.50 4.34
N VAL A 161 -8.77 -7.70 4.45
CA VAL A 161 -9.49 -7.70 5.73
C VAL A 161 -8.91 -8.75 6.67
N GLU A 162 -8.67 -9.97 6.18
CA GLU A 162 -8.02 -11.04 6.96
C GLU A 162 -6.60 -10.64 7.40
N ALA A 163 -5.82 -10.03 6.51
CA ALA A 163 -4.48 -9.55 6.83
C ALA A 163 -4.49 -8.45 7.90
N VAL A 164 -5.36 -7.44 7.76
CA VAL A 164 -5.53 -6.35 8.73
C VAL A 164 -5.99 -6.89 10.09
N SER A 165 -6.97 -7.80 10.11
CA SER A 165 -7.39 -8.45 11.36
C SER A 165 -6.23 -9.16 12.03
N GLY A 166 -5.44 -9.92 11.27
CA GLY A 166 -4.27 -10.62 11.81
C GLY A 166 -3.16 -9.69 12.32
N ILE A 167 -3.04 -8.47 11.78
CA ILE A 167 -2.12 -7.44 12.27
C ILE A 167 -2.63 -6.87 13.60
N LEU A 168 -3.92 -6.53 13.66
CA LEU A 168 -4.57 -5.99 14.86
C LEU A 168 -4.51 -6.99 16.02
N ASP A 169 -4.68 -8.29 15.76
CA ASP A 169 -4.58 -9.33 16.77
C ASP A 169 -3.14 -9.54 17.29
N ALA A 170 -2.14 -9.33 16.43
CA ALA A 170 -0.75 -9.62 16.74
C ALA A 170 0.03 -8.44 17.35
N ILE A 171 -0.40 -7.20 17.09
CA ILE A 171 0.31 -5.99 17.47
C ILE A 171 -0.54 -5.15 18.44
N PRO A 172 -0.01 -4.77 19.62
CA PRO A 172 -0.72 -3.90 20.55
C PRO A 172 -1.18 -2.61 19.90
N HIS A 173 -2.47 -2.29 20.03
CA HIS A 173 -3.09 -1.15 19.35
C HIS A 173 -2.44 0.20 19.73
N ASP A 174 -2.02 0.36 20.99
CA ASP A 174 -1.34 1.56 21.48
C ASP A 174 0.11 1.70 20.98
N ARG A 175 0.60 0.70 20.22
CA ARG A 175 1.89 0.72 19.52
C ARG A 175 1.73 0.76 18.01
N LEU A 176 0.51 0.74 17.49
CA LEU A 176 0.26 0.59 16.06
C LEU A 176 -0.34 1.85 15.43
N ALA A 177 0.14 2.14 14.22
CA ALA A 177 -0.50 3.01 13.25
C ALA A 177 -0.63 2.26 11.92
N ILE A 178 -1.78 2.38 11.27
CA ILE A 178 -2.03 1.81 9.93
C ILE A 178 -2.25 2.98 8.96
N GLN A 179 -1.54 2.92 7.84
CA GLN A 179 -1.67 3.86 6.74
C GLN A 179 -2.17 3.13 5.50
N TRP A 180 -3.23 3.65 4.88
CA TRP A 180 -3.64 3.23 3.55
C TRP A 180 -2.94 4.07 2.48
N ASP A 181 -2.27 3.42 1.54
CA ASP A 181 -1.61 4.08 0.42
C ASP A 181 -2.56 4.17 -0.78
N VAL A 182 -2.87 5.40 -1.19
CA VAL A 182 -3.95 5.76 -2.12
C VAL A 182 -3.32 6.42 -3.34
N CYS A 183 -2.67 5.62 -4.19
CA CYS A 183 -2.01 6.11 -5.40
C CYS A 183 -2.90 5.98 -6.64
N GLN A 184 -3.43 4.79 -6.89
CA GLN A 184 -4.16 4.51 -8.13
C GLN A 184 -5.49 5.25 -8.15
N GLU A 185 -6.06 5.54 -7.00
CA GLU A 185 -7.26 6.33 -6.86
C GLU A 185 -6.99 7.80 -7.18
N VAL A 186 -5.86 8.36 -6.74
CA VAL A 186 -5.43 9.69 -7.19
C VAL A 186 -5.22 9.71 -8.71
N LEU A 187 -4.61 8.67 -9.27
CA LEU A 187 -4.44 8.52 -10.72
C LEU A 187 -5.78 8.33 -11.46
N LEU A 188 -6.79 7.74 -10.83
CA LEU A 188 -8.15 7.73 -11.35
C LEU A 188 -8.74 9.11 -11.41
N PHE A 189 -8.50 9.97 -10.42
CA PHE A 189 -8.92 11.38 -10.47
C PHE A 189 -8.25 12.14 -11.61
N GLU A 190 -6.99 11.81 -11.90
CA GLU A 190 -6.19 12.38 -12.99
C GLU A 190 -6.42 11.77 -14.37
N ASP A 191 -7.43 10.90 -14.53
CA ASP A 191 -7.75 10.28 -15.84
C ASP A 191 -6.61 9.45 -16.44
N TYR A 192 -5.71 8.94 -15.60
CA TYR A 192 -4.54 8.17 -16.04
C TYR A 192 -4.92 6.82 -16.64
N PHE A 193 -5.95 6.17 -16.08
CA PHE A 193 -6.43 4.87 -16.55
C PHE A 193 -7.51 5.05 -17.60
N GLN A 194 -7.26 4.51 -18.80
CA GLN A 194 -8.24 4.50 -19.88
C GLN A 194 -9.51 3.76 -19.43
N GLY A 195 -10.67 4.34 -19.74
CA GLY A 195 -11.96 3.72 -19.45
C GLY A 195 -12.34 3.72 -17.96
N ARG A 196 -11.85 4.68 -17.16
CA ARG A 196 -12.32 4.83 -15.77
C ARG A 196 -13.86 4.94 -15.72
N PRO A 197 -14.53 4.30 -14.74
CA PRO A 197 -15.99 4.40 -14.58
C PRO A 197 -16.46 5.85 -14.38
N ALA A 198 -17.68 6.19 -14.79
CA ALA A 198 -18.23 7.54 -14.60
C ALA A 198 -18.43 7.91 -13.12
N ASP A 199 -18.69 6.90 -12.30
CA ASP A 199 -18.91 6.97 -10.85
C ASP A 199 -17.62 6.71 -10.03
N TYR A 200 -16.44 6.76 -10.66
CA TYR A 200 -15.15 6.45 -10.01
C TYR A 200 -14.94 7.18 -8.68
N LYS A 201 -15.39 8.44 -8.55
CA LYS A 201 -15.25 9.21 -7.31
C LYS A 201 -16.02 8.56 -6.17
N GLN A 202 -17.26 8.12 -6.43
CA GLN A 202 -18.09 7.47 -5.43
C GLN A 202 -17.45 6.14 -5.03
N GLN A 203 -17.00 5.34 -6.00
CA GLN A 203 -16.34 4.07 -5.72
C GLN A 203 -15.08 4.24 -4.86
N VAL A 204 -14.24 5.23 -5.17
CA VAL A 204 -13.03 5.56 -4.38
C VAL A 204 -13.42 5.94 -2.96
N PHE A 205 -14.37 6.87 -2.77
CA PHE A 205 -14.75 7.29 -1.42
C PHE A 205 -15.39 6.17 -0.60
N GLU A 206 -16.20 5.32 -1.23
CA GLU A 206 -16.80 4.16 -0.57
C GLU A 206 -15.73 3.13 -0.16
N GLU A 207 -14.73 2.86 -1.00
CA GLU A 207 -13.60 1.99 -0.64
C GLU A 207 -12.80 2.58 0.52
N LEU A 208 -12.40 3.86 0.44
CA LEU A 208 -11.63 4.50 1.50
C LEU A 208 -12.40 4.50 2.83
N ALA A 209 -13.72 4.70 2.80
CA ALA A 209 -14.57 4.61 3.97
C ALA A 209 -14.62 3.18 4.54
N ARG A 210 -14.78 2.16 3.69
CA ARG A 210 -14.75 0.74 4.13
C ARG A 210 -13.40 0.38 4.74
N MET A 211 -12.29 0.70 4.06
CA MET A 211 -10.93 0.40 4.52
C MET A 211 -10.58 1.16 5.80
N GLY A 212 -11.02 2.42 5.93
CA GLY A 212 -10.88 3.18 7.17
C GLY A 212 -11.66 2.57 8.34
N GLY A 213 -12.88 2.10 8.06
CA GLY A 213 -13.75 1.43 9.04
C GLY A 213 -13.20 0.11 9.58
N LEU A 214 -12.18 -0.48 8.95
CA LEU A 214 -11.48 -1.66 9.48
C LEU A 214 -10.59 -1.33 10.67
N ILE A 215 -10.18 -0.06 10.84
CA ILE A 215 -9.18 0.32 11.83
C ILE A 215 -9.88 0.82 13.10
N PRO A 216 -9.71 0.17 14.26
CA PRO A 216 -10.36 0.57 15.51
C PRO A 216 -9.78 1.88 16.05
N GLU A 217 -10.59 2.66 16.79
CA GLU A 217 -10.19 3.98 17.32
C GLU A 217 -8.90 3.98 18.17
N SER A 218 -8.55 2.84 18.78
CA SER A 218 -7.32 2.68 19.55
C SER A 218 -6.04 2.66 18.70
N VAL A 219 -6.17 2.40 17.39
CA VAL A 219 -5.08 2.40 16.41
C VAL A 219 -5.12 3.72 15.64
N GLU A 220 -3.94 4.30 15.39
CA GLU A 220 -3.89 5.52 14.58
C GLU A 220 -4.05 5.18 13.09
N LEU A 221 -5.04 5.80 12.44
CA LEU A 221 -5.31 5.66 11.01
C LEU A 221 -4.75 6.85 10.23
N GLY A 222 -4.13 6.57 9.08
CA GLY A 222 -3.71 7.57 8.10
C GLY A 222 -4.05 7.16 6.66
N TYR A 223 -4.08 8.14 5.77
CA TYR A 223 -4.15 7.94 4.33
C TYR A 223 -3.00 8.70 3.67
N HIS A 224 -2.23 8.01 2.84
CA HIS A 224 -1.20 8.62 2.02
C HIS A 224 -1.69 8.74 0.58
N LEU A 225 -2.11 9.95 0.21
CA LEU A 225 -2.55 10.29 -1.14
C LEU A 225 -1.31 10.68 -1.98
N CYS A 226 -1.03 9.98 -3.08
CA CYS A 226 0.14 10.26 -3.90
C CYS A 226 -0.06 10.00 -5.40
N TYR A 227 0.85 10.50 -6.23
CA TYR A 227 0.81 10.38 -7.70
C TYR A 227 1.69 9.21 -8.23
N GLY A 228 2.24 8.41 -7.32
CA GLY A 228 3.26 7.43 -7.62
C GLY A 228 4.60 8.07 -8.01
N SER A 229 5.66 7.29 -7.97
CA SER A 229 7.01 7.72 -8.34
C SER A 229 7.83 6.62 -9.02
N PRO A 230 7.30 5.88 -10.01
CA PRO A 230 8.11 4.89 -10.73
C PRO A 230 9.27 5.60 -11.44
N ALA A 231 10.47 5.04 -11.30
CA ALA A 231 11.72 5.68 -11.76
C ALA A 231 11.96 7.08 -11.15
N ASP A 232 11.52 7.27 -9.90
CA ASP A 232 11.73 8.48 -9.08
C ASP A 232 11.07 9.76 -9.60
N GLU A 233 10.11 9.66 -10.53
CA GLU A 233 9.27 10.79 -10.94
C GLU A 233 7.80 10.40 -11.08
N HIS A 234 6.92 11.40 -11.04
CA HIS A 234 5.47 11.19 -11.02
C HIS A 234 4.92 10.60 -12.32
N LEU A 235 3.86 9.81 -12.20
CA LEU A 235 3.09 9.35 -13.36
C LEU A 235 2.29 10.49 -14.00
N VAL A 236 1.80 11.41 -13.18
CA VAL A 236 1.14 12.65 -13.59
C VAL A 236 1.68 13.79 -12.73
N MET A 237 2.05 14.91 -13.35
CA MET A 237 2.42 16.11 -12.59
C MET A 237 1.16 16.77 -12.02
N PRO A 238 1.07 16.96 -10.69
CA PRO A 238 -0.07 17.66 -10.10
C PRO A 238 -0.16 19.09 -10.64
N LYS A 239 -1.35 19.49 -11.09
CA LYS A 239 -1.63 20.90 -11.44
C LYS A 239 -1.68 21.77 -10.17
N ASP A 240 -2.24 21.20 -9.13
CA ASP A 240 -2.33 21.72 -7.77
C ASP A 240 -2.49 20.56 -6.78
N MET A 241 -2.62 20.86 -5.48
CA MET A 241 -2.78 19.86 -4.43
C MET A 241 -4.25 19.53 -4.10
N GLY A 242 -5.20 20.04 -4.89
CA GLY A 242 -6.64 19.96 -4.64
C GLY A 242 -7.20 18.53 -4.64
N ILE A 243 -6.55 17.59 -5.32
CA ILE A 243 -6.92 16.16 -5.29
C ILE A 243 -6.45 15.50 -3.98
N LEU A 244 -5.46 16.06 -3.30
CA LEU A 244 -4.87 15.49 -2.09
C LEU A 244 -5.44 16.09 -0.78
N VAL A 245 -6.53 16.86 -0.84
CA VAL A 245 -7.12 17.56 0.31
C VAL A 245 -8.64 17.41 0.40
#